data_AF-A0A7V9KH32-F1
#
_entry.id   AF-A0A7V9KH32-F1
#
_cell.length_a   1.000
_cell.length_b   1.000
_cell.length_c   1.000
_cell.angle_alpha   90.00
_cell.angle_beta   90.00
_cell.angle_gamma   90.00
#
_symmetry.space_group_name_H-M   'P 1'
#
loop_
_entity.id
_entity.type
_entity.pdbx_description
1 polymer ?
#
loop_
_entity_poly.entity_id
_entity_poly.type
_entity_poly.pdbx_seq_one_letter_code
_entity_poly.pdbx_strand_id
1 'polypeptide(L)'
;MLNALNKLRDMTDRLSYPHSSPVQGTRLRELRPRAGRSPWRALYQRIGDRIVVAAICPEATQDSRGFARGIATASVRLDQYKENF
;
A
#
# COMPACT_ATOMS: atom_id res chain seq x y z
N MET A 1 11.99 13.53 -11.32
CA MET A 1 11.50 12.91 -10.06
C MET A 1 10.15 12.26 -10.35
N LEU A 2 10.14 10.96 -10.68
CA LEU A 2 8.90 10.25 -11.02
C LEU A 2 8.10 10.03 -9.73
N ASN A 3 6.93 10.67 -9.60
CA ASN A 3 6.05 10.57 -8.44
C ASN A 3 5.76 9.10 -8.12
N ALA A 4 5.96 8.66 -6.87
CA ALA A 4 5.77 7.26 -6.47
C ALA A 4 4.38 6.70 -6.85
N LEU A 5 3.38 7.57 -6.95
CA LEU A 5 2.03 7.26 -7.43
C LEU A 5 1.97 7.00 -8.94
N ASN A 6 2.73 7.73 -9.76
CA ASN A 6 2.83 7.45 -11.20
C ASN A 6 3.51 6.10 -11.43
N LYS A 7 4.55 5.79 -10.65
CA LYS A 7 5.19 4.47 -10.70
C LYS A 7 4.24 3.35 -10.30
N LEU A 8 3.35 3.59 -9.32
CA LEU A 8 2.30 2.65 -8.95
C LEU A 8 1.30 2.48 -10.10
N ARG A 9 0.86 3.57 -10.73
CA ARG A 9 -0.06 3.55 -11.88
C ARG A 9 0.49 2.78 -13.08
N ASP A 10 1.79 2.89 -13.35
CA ASP A 10 2.40 2.38 -14.59
C ASP A 10 2.99 0.96 -14.46
N MET A 11 3.28 0.48 -13.23
CA MET A 11 4.06 -0.74 -13.00
C MET A 11 3.44 -1.70 -11.99
N THR A 12 2.15 -1.59 -11.66
CA THR A 12 1.55 -2.30 -10.51
C THR A 12 1.64 -3.82 -10.52
N ASP A 13 1.51 -4.47 -11.67
CA ASP A 13 1.67 -5.93 -11.77
C ASP A 13 3.15 -6.35 -11.85
N ARG A 14 4.05 -5.38 -12.06
CA ARG A 14 5.51 -5.57 -12.15
C ARG A 14 6.26 -5.09 -10.89
N LEU A 15 5.58 -4.46 -9.94
CA LEU A 15 6.20 -4.01 -8.70
C LEU A 15 6.35 -5.19 -7.74
N SER A 16 7.48 -5.87 -7.87
CA SER A 16 7.93 -6.88 -6.93
C SER A 16 8.77 -6.25 -5.81
N TYR A 17 9.28 -7.09 -4.92
CA TYR A 17 10.38 -6.73 -4.04
C TYR A 17 11.54 -6.10 -4.86
N PRO A 18 12.23 -5.05 -4.35
CA PRO A 18 12.10 -4.41 -3.03
C PRO A 18 11.11 -3.22 -3.00
N HIS A 19 10.34 -3.02 -4.06
CA HIS A 19 9.49 -1.84 -4.23
C HIS A 19 8.04 -2.07 -3.78
N SER A 20 7.63 -3.32 -3.64
CA SER A 20 6.38 -3.70 -2.99
C SER A 20 6.54 -5.04 -2.27
N SER A 21 5.82 -5.21 -1.17
CA SER A 21 5.64 -6.51 -0.49
C SER A 21 4.17 -6.74 -0.15
N PRO A 22 3.73 -8.01 -0.08
CA PRO A 22 2.46 -8.34 0.56
C PRO A 22 2.54 -8.01 2.06
N VAL A 23 1.44 -7.51 2.62
CA VAL A 23 1.30 -7.33 4.07
C VAL A 23 0.71 -8.61 4.65
N GLN A 24 1.48 -9.29 5.50
CA GLN A 24 1.13 -10.60 6.04
C GLN A 24 -0.24 -10.58 6.76
N GLY A 25 -1.03 -11.63 6.53
CA GLY A 25 -2.35 -11.77 7.15
C GLY A 25 -3.45 -10.87 6.55
N THR A 26 -3.16 -10.19 5.43
CA THR A 26 -4.11 -9.28 4.78
C THR A 26 -4.13 -9.47 3.27
N ARG A 27 -5.10 -8.85 2.59
CA ARG A 27 -5.13 -8.73 1.12
C ARG A 27 -4.36 -7.50 0.61
N LEU A 28 -3.73 -6.75 1.51
CA LEU A 28 -3.02 -5.51 1.20
C LEU A 28 -1.60 -5.80 0.71
N ARG A 29 -1.10 -4.87 -0.08
CA ARG A 29 0.32 -4.71 -0.37
C ARG A 29 0.79 -3.37 0.17
N GLU A 30 2.06 -3.29 0.55
CA GLU A 30 2.72 -2.03 0.84
C GLU A 30 3.56 -1.58 -0.36
N LEU A 31 3.51 -0.29 -0.67
CA LEU A 31 4.47 0.37 -1.55
C LEU A 31 5.70 0.76 -0.73
N ARG A 32 6.88 0.46 -1.27
CA ARG A 32 8.19 0.69 -0.63
C ARG A 32 9.03 1.65 -1.48
N PRO A 33 8.76 2.97 -1.43
CA PRO A 33 9.54 3.95 -2.16
C PRO A 33 11.01 3.88 -1.78
N ARG A 34 11.90 4.17 -2.74
CA ARG A 34 13.36 4.09 -2.57
C ARG A 34 13.83 2.71 -2.06
N ALA A 35 13.19 1.63 -2.54
CA ALA A 35 13.45 0.24 -2.13
C ALA A 35 13.23 -0.01 -0.63
N GLY A 36 12.25 0.69 -0.04
CA GLY A 36 11.93 0.59 1.38
C GLY A 36 12.67 1.58 2.28
N ARG A 37 13.57 2.42 1.76
CA ARG A 37 14.26 3.44 2.58
C ARG A 37 13.42 4.68 2.92
N SER A 38 12.22 4.78 2.38
CA SER A 38 11.29 5.84 2.78
C SER A 38 10.67 5.49 4.14
N PRO A 39 10.52 6.45 5.07
CA PRO A 39 9.86 6.20 6.35
C PRO A 39 8.33 6.02 6.23
N TRP A 40 7.78 6.15 5.02
CA TRP A 40 6.35 6.04 4.75
C TRP A 40 6.05 4.83 3.86
N ARG A 41 4.85 4.28 4.02
CA ARG A 41 4.27 3.17 3.27
C ARG A 41 2.89 3.55 2.79
N ALA A 42 2.62 3.34 1.50
CA ALA A 42 1.25 3.38 0.99
C ALA A 42 0.70 1.95 1.00
N LEU A 43 -0.41 1.74 1.69
CA LEU A 43 -1.13 0.46 1.71
C LEU A 43 -2.17 0.46 0.62
N TYR A 44 -2.13 -0.55 -0.23
CA TYR A 44 -2.99 -0.62 -1.41
C TYR A 44 -3.47 -2.04 -1.70
N GLN A 45 -4.57 -2.13 -2.44
CA GLN A 45 -5.08 -3.37 -3.02
C GLN A 45 -5.42 -3.13 -4.50
N ARG A 46 -5.26 -4.16 -5.33
CA ARG A 46 -5.85 -4.18 -6.67
C ARG A 46 -7.31 -4.63 -6.58
N ILE A 47 -8.21 -3.84 -7.14
CA ILE A 47 -9.65 -4.13 -7.23
C ILE A 47 -10.04 -3.95 -8.69
N GLY A 48 -10.33 -5.07 -9.37
CA GLY A 48 -10.54 -5.07 -10.82
C GLY A 48 -9.31 -4.57 -11.59
N ASP A 49 -9.52 -3.54 -12.41
CA ASP A 49 -8.50 -2.85 -13.19
C ASP A 49 -7.81 -1.69 -12.43
N ARG A 50 -8.28 -1.38 -11.21
CA ARG A 50 -7.81 -0.23 -10.42
C ARG A 50 -6.89 -0.65 -9.28
N ILE A 51 -6.01 0.27 -8.92
CA ILE A 51 -5.23 0.20 -7.69
C ILE A 51 -5.72 1.27 -6.74
N VAL A 52 -6.16 0.82 -5.58
CA VAL A 52 -6.73 1.69 -4.55
C VAL A 52 -5.71 1.79 -3.42
N VAL A 53 -5.13 2.98 -3.25
CA VAL A 53 -4.33 3.31 -2.07
C VAL A 53 -5.32 3.70 -0.96
N ALA A 54 -5.39 2.88 0.08
CA ALA A 54 -6.37 3.04 1.13
C ALA A 54 -5.82 3.74 2.38
N ALA A 55 -4.50 3.71 2.59
CA ALA A 55 -3.84 4.45 3.66
C ALA A 55 -2.38 4.78 3.32
N ILE A 56 -1.86 5.82 3.96
CA ILE A 56 -0.43 6.11 4.06
C ILE A 56 -0.06 6.07 5.54
N CYS A 57 0.95 5.29 5.91
CA CYS A 57 1.37 5.08 7.30
C CYS A 57 2.90 5.04 7.43
N PRO A 58 3.44 5.20 8.64
CA PRO A 58 4.86 4.99 8.90
C PRO A 58 5.31 3.57 8.55
N GLU A 59 6.60 3.39 8.28
CA GLU A 59 7.19 2.06 8.12
C GLU A 59 7.13 1.24 9.42
N ALA A 60 6.78 -0.04 9.32
CA ALA A 60 6.57 -0.94 10.45
C ALA A 60 7.78 -1.07 11.40
N THR A 61 9.00 -0.97 10.90
CA THR A 61 10.23 -1.04 11.71
C THR A 61 10.47 0.23 12.52
N GLN A 62 9.95 1.37 12.06
CA GLN A 62 10.05 2.66 12.77
C GLN A 62 8.89 2.87 13.73
N ASP A 63 7.67 2.55 13.30
CA ASP A 63 6.46 2.63 14.13
C ASP A 63 5.48 1.51 13.75
N SER A 64 5.59 0.40 14.47
CA SER A 64 4.75 -0.78 14.27
C SER A 64 3.28 -0.51 14.63
N ARG A 65 3.01 0.37 15.61
CA ARG A 65 1.64 0.73 16.01
C ARG A 65 0.99 1.61 14.95
N GLY A 66 1.71 2.58 14.42
CA GLY A 66 1.28 3.42 13.30
C GLY A 66 1.01 2.60 12.04
N PHE A 67 1.88 1.64 11.73
CA PHE A 67 1.67 0.72 10.61
C PHE A 67 0.43 -0.16 10.80
N ALA A 68 0.23 -0.74 12.00
CA ALA A 68 -0.94 -1.56 12.31
C ALA A 68 -2.25 -0.76 12.24
N ARG A 69 -2.27 0.48 12.73
CA ARG A 69 -3.43 1.39 12.56
C ARG A 69 -3.69 1.69 11.09
N GLY A 70 -2.63 1.86 10.29
CA GLY A 70 -2.70 2.00 8.84
C GLY A 70 -3.38 0.80 8.19
N ILE A 71 -3.01 -0.42 8.56
CA ILE A 71 -3.63 -1.67 8.08
C ILE A 71 -5.13 -1.67 8.42
N ALA A 72 -5.49 -1.43 9.68
CA ALA A 72 -6.89 -1.44 10.10
C ALA A 72 -7.73 -0.40 9.31
N THR A 73 -7.20 0.82 9.16
CA THR A 73 -7.84 1.90 8.39
C THR A 73 -7.99 1.54 6.92
N ALA A 74 -6.93 0.96 6.32
CA ALA A 74 -6.92 0.56 4.92
C ALA A 74 -7.96 -0.53 4.64
N SER A 75 -8.04 -1.55 5.51
CA SER A 75 -9.02 -2.63 5.37
C SER A 75 -10.45 -2.11 5.38
N VAL A 76 -10.82 -1.30 6.39
CA VAL A 76 -12.17 -0.71 6.49
C VAL A 76 -12.52 0.10 5.24
N ARG A 77 -11.61 0.94 4.75
CA ARG A 77 -11.83 1.76 3.55
C ARG A 77 -11.98 0.93 2.28
N LEU A 78 -11.26 -0.19 2.16
CA LEU A 78 -11.37 -1.06 0.98
C LEU A 78 -12.65 -1.88 0.98
N ASP A 79 -13.13 -2.29 2.15
CA ASP A 79 -14.40 -2.99 2.26
C ASP A 79 -15.54 -2.03 1.86
N GLN A 80 -15.54 -0.80 2.38
CA GLN A 80 -16.44 0.26 1.93
C GLN A 80 -16.30 0.56 0.43
N TYR A 81 -15.09 0.57 -0.12
CA TYR A 81 -14.89 0.81 -1.55
C TYR A 81 -15.53 -0.28 -2.41
N LYS A 82 -15.45 -1.56 -2.01
CA LYS A 82 -16.03 -2.69 -2.74
C LYS A 82 -17.55 -2.75 -2.66
N GLU A 83 -18.16 -2.18 -1.61
CA GLU A 83 -19.62 -2.14 -1.49
C GLU A 83 -20.26 -1.12 -2.45
N ASN A 84 -19.47 -0.19 -2.98
CA ASN A 84 -19.93 0.91 -3.83
C ASN A 84 -19.70 0.68 -5.33
N PHE A 85 -19.20 -0.49 -5.74
CA PHE A 85 -18.92 -0.88 -7.13
C PHE A 85 -19.16 -2.38 -7.36
#